data_AF-M8DU70-F1
#
_entry.id   AF-M8DU70-F1
#
_cell.length_a   1.000
_cell.length_b   1.000
_cell.length_c   1.000
_cell.angle_alpha   90.00
_cell.angle_beta   90.00
_cell.angle_gamma   90.00
#
_symmetry.space_group_name_H-M   'P 1'
#
loop_
_entity.id
_entity.type
_entity.pdbx_description
1 polymer ?
#
loop_
_entity_poly.entity_id
_entity_poly.type
_entity_poly.pdbx_seq_one_letter_code
_entity_poly.pdbx_strand_id
1 'polypeptide(L)'
;MVLCVVLILLLFLQKESRRKDFKLPVIVPIVLYNGDHKWTVKTNYKETLNSYETYGEYAVDFKYILINVNMYTKEELLRLENLIASIFLLEQKVEFEEVVVRLKELSNTLKKLDKDKILLFKAWFKKILLARLP
;
A
#
# COMPACT_ATOMS: atom_id res chain seq x y z
N MET A 1 10.54 -5.88 -3.06
CA MET A 1 9.38 -6.28 -2.24
C MET A 1 8.18 -5.52 -2.78
N VAL A 2 7.26 -6.16 -3.52
CA VAL A 2 6.04 -5.48 -3.97
C VAL A 2 5.06 -5.55 -2.81
N LEU A 3 4.89 -4.45 -2.08
CA LEU A 3 3.82 -4.38 -1.10
C LEU A 3 2.52 -4.14 -1.89
N CYS A 4 1.88 -5.24 -2.32
CA CYS A 4 0.48 -5.19 -2.73
C CYS A 4 -0.31 -4.85 -1.48
N VAL A 5 -0.54 -3.55 -1.26
CA VAL A 5 -1.49 -3.07 -0.28
C VAL A 5 -2.88 -3.33 -0.87
N VAL A 6 -3.32 -4.59 -0.82
CA VAL A 6 -4.74 -4.94 -0.84
C VAL A 6 -5.30 -4.65 0.56
N LEU A 7 -5.12 -3.42 1.06
CA LEU A 7 -5.93 -2.90 2.14
C LEU A 7 -6.96 -2.04 1.42
N ILE A 8 -8.23 -2.42 1.37
CA ILE A 8 -9.18 -1.98 2.41
C ILE A 8 -10.45 -2.87 2.50
N LEU A 9 -10.69 -3.84 1.62
CA LEU A 9 -12.03 -4.45 1.53
C LEU A 9 -12.39 -5.48 2.62
N LEU A 10 -11.42 -6.22 3.16
CA LEU A 10 -11.74 -7.39 4.01
C LEU A 10 -12.46 -7.02 5.31
N LEU A 11 -12.27 -5.81 5.83
CA LEU A 11 -12.87 -5.39 7.10
C LEU A 11 -14.33 -4.92 6.97
N PHE A 12 -14.78 -4.49 5.78
CA PHE A 12 -16.16 -4.00 5.58
C PHE A 12 -17.18 -5.10 5.24
N LEU A 13 -16.71 -6.29 4.81
CA LEU A 13 -17.58 -7.31 4.19
C LEU A 13 -18.44 -8.12 5.17
N GLN A 14 -18.09 -8.20 6.47
CA GLN A 14 -18.68 -9.24 7.33
C GLN A 14 -20.13 -8.98 7.79
N LYS A 15 -20.62 -7.75 7.80
CA LYS A 15 -21.93 -7.42 8.42
C LYS A 15 -23.04 -7.10 7.42
N GLU A 16 -22.72 -6.45 6.29
CA GLU A 16 -23.70 -5.97 5.30
C GLU A 16 -23.95 -6.95 4.14
N SER A 17 -23.02 -7.89 3.87
CA SER A 17 -23.07 -8.81 2.72
C SER A 17 -24.21 -9.83 2.71
N ARG A 18 -25.03 -9.88 3.77
CA ARG A 18 -26.13 -10.83 3.90
C ARG A 18 -27.42 -10.37 3.22
N ARG A 19 -27.52 -9.11 2.78
CA ARG A 19 -28.71 -8.59 2.11
C ARG A 19 -28.64 -8.87 0.61
N LYS A 20 -29.79 -9.22 0.00
CA LYS A 20 -29.86 -9.59 -1.43
C LYS A 20 -29.60 -8.40 -2.37
N ASP A 21 -29.80 -7.18 -1.91
CA ASP A 21 -29.56 -5.92 -2.62
C ASP A 21 -28.17 -5.33 -2.34
N PHE A 22 -27.36 -5.99 -1.52
CA PHE A 22 -26.01 -5.54 -1.20
C PHE A 22 -25.13 -5.52 -2.45
N LYS A 23 -24.53 -4.37 -2.73
CA LYS A 23 -23.51 -4.21 -3.76
C LYS A 23 -22.14 -4.24 -3.11
N LEU A 24 -21.21 -4.97 -3.71
CA LEU A 24 -19.81 -4.89 -3.33
C LEU A 24 -19.31 -3.45 -3.47
N PRO A 25 -18.50 -2.95 -2.52
CA PRO A 25 -17.91 -1.63 -2.66
C PRO A 25 -16.96 -1.63 -3.85
N VAL A 26 -16.78 -0.45 -4.45
CA VAL A 26 -15.79 -0.25 -5.52
C VAL A 26 -14.41 -0.61 -5.00
N ILE A 27 -13.70 -1.47 -5.74
CA ILE A 27 -12.33 -1.87 -5.44
C ILE A 27 -11.41 -1.11 -6.40
N VAL A 28 -10.45 -0.38 -5.85
CA VAL A 28 -9.39 0.27 -6.63
C VAL A 28 -8.06 -0.38 -6.27
N PRO A 29 -7.49 -1.23 -7.14
CA PRO A 29 -6.19 -1.82 -6.91
C PRO A 29 -5.08 -0.75 -6.93
N ILE A 30 -4.23 -0.75 -5.91
CA ILE A 30 -3.06 0.15 -5.81
C ILE A 30 -1.82 -0.71 -5.59
N VAL A 31 -0.78 -0.49 -6.39
CA VAL A 31 0.53 -1.11 -6.22
C VAL A 31 1.48 -0.08 -5.64
N LEU A 32 2.01 -0.36 -4.45
CA LEU A 32 3.04 0.45 -3.83
C LEU A 32 4.41 -0.11 -4.19
N TYR A 33 5.19 0.66 -4.95
CA TYR A 33 6.51 0.25 -5.43
C TYR A 33 7.62 1.02 -4.72
N ASN A 34 8.51 0.28 -4.05
CA ASN A 34 9.69 0.81 -3.35
C ASN A 34 11.01 0.17 -3.83
N GLY A 35 11.01 -0.45 -5.02
CA GLY A 35 12.21 -1.05 -5.59
C GLY A 35 13.17 -0.02 -6.22
N ASP A 36 14.41 -0.43 -6.39
CA ASP A 36 15.49 0.44 -6.91
C ASP A 36 15.44 0.61 -8.44
N HIS A 37 14.84 -0.35 -9.14
CA HIS A 37 14.79 -0.36 -10.59
C HIS A 37 13.59 0.40 -11.12
N LYS A 38 13.58 0.76 -12.41
CA LYS A 38 12.35 1.27 -13.04
C LYS A 38 11.28 0.16 -13.06
N TRP A 39 10.05 0.53 -12.75
CA TRP A 39 8.92 -0.39 -12.89
C TRP A 39 8.67 -0.69 -14.37
N THR A 40 8.63 -1.97 -14.73
CA THR A 40 8.46 -2.43 -16.12
C THR A 40 7.20 -3.28 -16.33
N VAL A 41 6.51 -3.66 -15.25
CA VAL A 41 5.31 -4.50 -15.33
C VAL A 41 4.13 -3.66 -15.86
N LYS A 42 3.31 -4.27 -16.71
CA LYS A 42 2.13 -3.64 -17.31
C LYS A 42 1.10 -3.27 -16.25
N THR A 43 0.50 -2.08 -16.38
CA THR A 43 -0.53 -1.57 -15.46
C THR A 43 -1.89 -2.22 -15.64
N ASN A 44 -2.06 -2.99 -16.72
CA ASN A 44 -3.21 -3.84 -16.93
C ASN A 44 -2.86 -5.28 -16.56
N TYR A 45 -3.64 -5.89 -15.68
CA TYR A 45 -3.30 -7.18 -15.09
C TYR A 45 -3.25 -8.31 -16.11
N LYS A 46 -4.19 -8.38 -17.08
CA LYS A 46 -4.18 -9.46 -18.07
C LYS A 46 -2.91 -9.53 -18.91
N GLU A 47 -2.25 -8.39 -19.15
CA GLU A 47 -1.00 -8.32 -19.92
C GLU A 47 0.19 -8.92 -19.15
N THR A 48 -0.01 -9.30 -17.89
CA THR A 48 0.97 -10.04 -17.07
C THR A 48 0.72 -11.54 -17.08
N LEU A 49 -0.43 -11.99 -17.60
CA LEU A 49 -0.83 -13.39 -17.68
C LEU A 49 -0.34 -14.01 -18.99
N ASN A 50 0.12 -15.26 -18.92
CA ASN A 50 0.48 -16.01 -20.12
C ASN A 50 -0.79 -16.38 -20.91
N SER A 51 -0.76 -16.16 -22.22
CA SER A 51 -1.81 -16.59 -23.16
C SER A 51 -3.22 -16.08 -22.82
N TYR A 52 -3.33 -14.88 -22.24
CA TYR A 52 -4.63 -14.31 -21.86
C TYR A 52 -5.56 -14.11 -23.08
N GLU A 53 -4.99 -13.95 -24.27
CA GLU A 53 -5.73 -13.82 -25.53
C GLU A 53 -6.57 -15.06 -25.83
N THR A 54 -6.10 -16.25 -25.45
CA THR A 54 -6.83 -17.52 -25.62
C THR A 54 -8.11 -17.57 -24.79
N TYR A 55 -8.12 -16.88 -23.65
CA TYR A 55 -9.25 -16.90 -22.70
C TYR A 55 -10.15 -15.67 -22.84
N GLY A 56 -9.76 -14.67 -23.64
CA GLY A 56 -10.60 -13.51 -23.97
C GLY A 56 -11.21 -12.85 -22.73
N GLU A 57 -12.54 -12.75 -22.69
CA GLU A 57 -13.30 -12.16 -21.59
C GLU A 57 -13.33 -13.00 -20.30
N TYR A 58 -12.93 -14.27 -20.37
CA TYR A 58 -12.86 -15.16 -19.20
C TYR A 58 -11.57 -14.96 -18.40
N ALA A 59 -10.55 -14.31 -18.96
CA ALA A 59 -9.37 -13.91 -18.22
C ALA A 59 -9.72 -12.80 -17.22
N VAL A 60 -9.29 -12.94 -15.97
CA VAL A 60 -9.42 -11.86 -14.99
C VAL A 60 -8.58 -10.67 -15.45
N ASP A 61 -9.20 -9.50 -15.57
CA ASP A 61 -8.53 -8.27 -15.96
C ASP A 61 -8.93 -7.10 -15.07
N PHE A 62 -7.96 -6.26 -14.73
CA PHE A 62 -8.15 -5.00 -14.03
C PHE A 62 -6.94 -4.10 -14.23
N LYS A 63 -7.17 -2.78 -14.16
CA LYS A 63 -6.09 -1.80 -14.05
C LYS A 63 -5.79 -1.51 -12.59
N TYR A 64 -4.53 -1.20 -12.30
CA TYR A 64 -4.12 -0.74 -10.98
C TYR A 64 -3.41 0.61 -11.07
N ILE A 65 -3.49 1.38 -9.98
CA ILE A 65 -2.72 2.61 -9.81
C ILE A 65 -1.34 2.23 -9.28
N LEU A 66 -0.29 2.57 -10.02
CA LEU A 66 1.08 2.41 -9.56
C LEU A 66 1.52 3.67 -8.81
N ILE A 67 1.96 3.50 -7.56
CA ILE A 67 2.58 4.55 -6.77
C ILE A 67 4.02 4.15 -6.49
N ASN A 68 4.98 4.87 -7.08
CA ASN A 68 6.40 4.71 -6.79
C ASN A 68 6.80 5.63 -5.62
N VAL A 69 7.06 5.06 -4.44
CA VAL A 69 7.38 5.85 -3.23
C VAL A 69 8.72 6.56 -3.33
N ASN A 70 9.62 6.06 -4.18
CA ASN A 70 10.95 6.64 -4.39
C ASN A 70 10.90 7.91 -5.28
N MET A 71 9.74 8.26 -5.84
CA MET A 71 9.55 9.52 -6.57
C MET A 71 9.31 10.72 -5.66
N TYR A 72 8.95 10.50 -4.40
CA TYR A 72 8.67 11.57 -3.45
C TYR A 72 9.90 11.85 -2.58
N THR A 73 10.21 13.12 -2.35
CA THR A 73 11.26 13.48 -1.38
C THR A 73 10.76 13.30 0.05
N LYS A 74 11.70 13.17 0.98
CA LYS A 74 11.38 13.08 2.42
C LYS A 74 10.57 14.30 2.87
N GLU A 75 10.93 15.49 2.41
CA GLU A 75 10.31 16.76 2.79
C GLU A 75 8.89 16.89 2.21
N GLU A 76 8.64 16.36 1.01
CA GLU A 76 7.28 16.28 0.45
C GLU A 76 6.40 15.38 1.33
N LEU A 77 6.88 14.19 1.69
CA LEU A 77 6.13 13.24 2.50
C LEU A 77 5.87 13.74 3.93
N LEU A 78 6.84 14.42 4.54
CA LEU A 78 6.68 15.02 5.86
C LEU A 78 5.64 16.16 5.84
N ARG A 79 5.61 16.99 4.80
CA ARG A 79 4.65 18.11 4.65
C ARG A 79 3.20 17.65 4.52
N LEU A 80 2.95 16.45 4.02
CA LEU A 80 1.60 15.92 3.83
C LEU A 80 0.90 15.53 5.15
N GLU A 81 1.65 15.40 6.25
CA GLU A 81 1.15 15.16 7.62
C GLU A 81 -0.01 14.14 7.74
N ASN A 82 0.04 13.05 6.97
CA ASN A 82 -0.98 12.01 7.03
C ASN A 82 -0.37 10.60 7.09
N LEU A 83 -1.22 9.63 7.46
CA LEU A 83 -0.83 8.24 7.65
C LEU A 83 -0.23 7.61 6.38
N ILE A 84 -0.80 7.91 5.21
CA ILE A 84 -0.33 7.32 3.94
C ILE A 84 1.08 7.83 3.63
N ALA A 85 1.31 9.14 3.75
CA ALA A 85 2.63 9.73 3.56
C ALA A 85 3.66 9.21 4.58
N SER A 86 3.22 8.98 5.83
CA SER A 86 4.04 8.36 6.88
C SER A 86 4.48 6.94 6.50
N ILE A 87 3.56 6.13 5.96
CA ILE A 87 3.85 4.79 5.44
C ILE A 87 4.85 4.88 4.29
N PHE A 88 4.62 5.77 3.33
CA PHE A 88 5.50 5.91 2.16
C PHE A 88 6.92 6.29 2.58
N LEU A 89 7.07 7.20 3.55
CA LEU A 89 8.37 7.64 4.04
C LEU A 89 9.18 6.51 4.67
N LEU A 90 8.49 5.59 5.35
CA LEU A 90 9.10 4.44 6.02
C LEU A 90 9.29 3.24 5.06
N GLU A 91 8.51 3.16 3.98
CA GLU A 91 8.64 2.13 2.93
C GLU A 91 9.83 2.39 1.99
N GLN A 92 10.35 3.62 1.93
CA GLN A 92 11.56 3.93 1.17
C GLN A 92 12.74 3.05 1.63
N LYS A 93 13.58 2.67 0.67
CA LYS A 93 14.75 1.83 0.91
C LYS A 93 15.87 2.69 1.51
N VAL A 94 16.03 2.61 2.82
CA VAL A 94 17.06 3.30 3.61
C VAL A 94 17.55 2.37 4.71
N GLU A 95 18.73 2.66 5.25
CA GLU A 95 19.30 1.95 6.39
C GLU A 95 18.37 1.99 7.62
N PHE A 96 18.45 0.97 8.46
CA PHE A 96 17.57 0.81 9.61
C PHE A 96 17.63 2.04 10.55
N GLU A 97 18.81 2.61 10.75
CA GLU A 97 19.04 3.81 11.55
C GLU A 97 18.23 5.01 11.03
N GLU A 98 18.18 5.20 9.71
CA GLU A 98 17.41 6.28 9.08
C GLU A 98 15.89 6.03 9.21
N VAL A 99 15.44 4.77 9.17
CA VAL A 99 14.04 4.43 9.48
C VAL A 99 13.68 4.88 10.89
N VAL A 100 14.56 4.66 11.87
CA VAL A 100 14.34 5.07 13.28
C VAL A 100 14.30 6.60 13.40
N VAL A 101 15.17 7.32 12.68
CA VAL A 101 15.14 8.80 12.64
C VAL A 101 13.82 9.31 12.07
N ARG A 102 13.40 8.79 10.91
CA ARG A 102 12.13 9.16 10.25
C ARG A 102 10.92 8.86 11.12
N LEU A 103 10.93 7.76 11.86
CA LEU A 103 9.86 7.43 12.80
C LEU A 103 9.71 8.49 13.90
N LYS A 104 10.84 9.03 14.40
CA LYS A 104 10.83 10.12 15.40
C LYS A 104 10.24 11.39 14.81
N GLU A 105 10.60 11.75 13.58
CA GLU A 105 10.05 12.92 12.87
C GLU A 105 8.53 12.80 12.67
N LEU A 106 8.04 11.59 12.40
CA LEU A 106 6.61 11.30 12.24
C LEU A 106 5.81 11.27 13.55
N SER A 107 6.47 11.33 14.72
CA SER A 107 5.81 11.18 16.03
C SER A 107 4.62 12.14 16.22
N ASN A 108 4.76 13.39 15.78
CA ASN A 108 3.69 14.38 15.89
C ASN A 108 2.50 14.05 14.99
N THR A 109 2.75 13.60 13.75
CA THR A 109 1.72 13.16 12.82
C THR A 109 0.98 11.93 13.35
N LEU A 110 1.72 10.93 13.85
CA LEU A 110 1.16 9.69 14.35
C LEU A 110 0.30 9.88 15.60
N LYS A 111 0.64 10.85 16.47
CA LYS A 111 -0.16 11.21 17.66
C LYS A 111 -1.52 11.83 17.31
N LYS A 112 -1.67 12.44 16.13
CA LYS A 112 -2.93 13.04 15.67
C LYS A 112 -3.91 11.99 15.10
N LEU A 113 -3.48 10.75 14.88
CA LEU A 113 -4.31 9.71 14.30
C LEU A 113 -5.32 9.15 15.31
N ASP A 114 -6.49 8.76 14.81
CA ASP A 114 -7.47 8.02 15.61
C ASP A 114 -6.97 6.61 15.98
N LYS A 115 -7.62 6.01 16.98
CA LYS A 115 -7.22 4.73 17.57
C LYS A 115 -7.13 3.60 16.56
N ASP A 116 -8.06 3.54 15.60
CA ASP A 116 -8.12 2.47 14.61
C ASP A 116 -6.98 2.60 13.60
N LYS A 117 -6.72 3.83 13.14
CA LYS A 117 -5.56 4.14 12.28
C LYS A 117 -4.23 3.84 12.96
N ILE A 118 -4.07 4.17 14.24
CA ILE A 118 -2.86 3.83 15.01
C ILE A 118 -2.69 2.32 15.13
N LEU A 119 -3.78 1.57 15.34
CA LEU A 119 -3.71 0.11 15.43
C LEU A 119 -3.29 -0.52 14.11
N LEU A 120 -3.86 -0.05 12.99
CA LEU A 120 -3.48 -0.47 11.64
C LEU A 120 -2.01 -0.14 11.36
N PHE A 121 -1.57 1.07 11.69
CA PHE A 121 -0.17 1.47 11.55
C PHE A 121 0.76 0.56 12.35
N LYS A 122 0.46 0.30 13.63
CA LYS A 122 1.28 -0.60 14.46
C LYS A 122 1.35 -2.02 13.89
N ALA A 123 0.24 -2.55 13.40
CA ALA A 123 0.18 -3.89 12.83
C ALA A 123 1.02 -4.00 11.54
N TRP A 124 0.93 -3.01 10.65
CA TRP A 124 1.77 -2.92 9.46
C TRP A 124 3.25 -2.71 9.84
N PHE A 125 3.54 -1.75 10.73
CA PHE A 125 4.90 -1.37 11.10
C PHE A 125 5.67 -2.53 11.75
N LYS A 126 5.00 -3.35 12.57
CA LYS A 126 5.59 -4.58 13.12
C LYS A 126 6.06 -5.53 12.02
N LYS A 127 5.29 -5.70 10.94
CA LYS A 127 5.68 -6.56 9.82
C LYS A 127 6.89 -6.01 9.07
N ILE A 128 6.95 -4.69 8.89
CA ILE A 128 8.07 -4.03 8.20
C ILE A 128 9.34 -4.12 9.02
N LEU A 129 9.29 -3.85 10.33
CA LEU A 129 10.45 -3.98 11.20
C LEU A 129 11.01 -5.40 11.18
N LEU A 130 10.16 -6.42 11.28
CA LEU A 130 10.60 -7.83 11.22
C LEU A 130 11.33 -8.18 9.92
N ALA A 131 10.98 -7.53 8.81
CA ALA A 131 11.62 -7.75 7.51
C ALA A 131 12.94 -6.96 7.33
N ARG A 132 13.22 -5.98 8.20
CA ARG A 132 14.38 -5.08 8.11
C ARG A 132 15.37 -5.23 9.26
N LEU A 133 15.06 -6.03 10.27
CA LEU A 133 16.02 -6.38 11.32
C LEU A 133 17.14 -7.25 10.71
N PRO A 134 18.42 -6.98 11.04
CA PRO A 134 19.53 -7.83 10.67
C PRO A 134 19.46 -9.22 11.32
#